data_AF-A5JYS0-F1
#
_entry.id   AF-A5JYS0-F1
#
_cell.length_a   1.000
_cell.length_b   1.000
_cell.length_c   1.000
_cell.angle_alpha   90.00
_cell.angle_beta   90.00
_cell.angle_gamma   90.00
#
_symmetry.space_group_name_H-M   'P 1'
#
loop_
_entity.id
_entity.type
_entity.pdbx_description
1 polymer ?
#
loop_
_entity_poly.entity_id
_entity_poly.type
_entity_poly.pdbx_seq_one_letter_code
_entity_poly.pdbx_strand_id
1 'polypeptide(L)'
;MSQRRHFKMSVTAKNFYRRPLPETCIEFSSELGKKLFTEALVRGSANIYFKLASQFRTQDEPAYCGLSTLVMVLNALEVDPEKVWKAPWRFYHESMLDCCVPLENIRKSGINLQQFSCLAKCNRLKSTVSYGDNSPDFLKKFRTSLVNSVRSDDQVLVASYDRSVLGQTGSGHFSPLAAYHEDSDQVLIMDVARFKYPPHWVKLETLQKALCSVDVTTKLPRGLVELELKKGTRPLIMYGLKAYVNINDSDFATSVISWNQFLLCDPLEDDEEEFQLCCRKFGQCFAPHAMCCTQKTFDADQKNSCTECSTDQNEACKMICSEIRRTRFAEVFSSSAVAALLIAWPFEKGYSERSDRIGNLAEKYKNEFSAETMNEMNQLTTQIRTLISCSKPPVVININKPDATSNKCCKNKIGQSCACANDVNL
;
A
#
# COMPACT_ATOMS: atom_id res chain seq x y z
N MET A 1 -4.61 -31.56 -56.63
CA MET A 1 -5.23 -32.21 -55.46
C MET A 1 -5.03 -31.32 -54.24
N SER A 2 -6.11 -31.11 -53.48
CA SER A 2 -6.25 -30.14 -52.39
C SER A 2 -5.18 -30.28 -51.30
N GLN A 3 -4.45 -29.18 -51.02
CA GLN A 3 -3.58 -29.06 -49.85
C GLN A 3 -4.45 -28.93 -48.60
N ARG A 4 -4.62 -30.04 -47.87
CA ARG A 4 -5.22 -30.05 -46.53
C ARG A 4 -4.32 -29.27 -45.57
N ARG A 5 -4.67 -28.00 -45.34
CA ARG A 5 -4.17 -27.19 -44.21
C ARG A 5 -4.43 -27.96 -42.91
N HIS A 6 -3.38 -28.56 -42.36
CA HIS A 6 -3.40 -29.12 -41.02
C HIS A 6 -3.56 -27.95 -40.05
N PHE A 7 -4.74 -27.85 -39.44
CA PHE A 7 -4.97 -27.03 -38.27
C PHE A 7 -3.95 -27.47 -37.20
N LYS A 8 -3.01 -26.59 -36.84
CA LYS A 8 -2.09 -26.83 -35.73
C LYS A 8 -2.94 -27.08 -34.48
N MET A 9 -2.77 -28.27 -33.90
CA MET A 9 -3.40 -28.69 -32.66
C MET A 9 -3.21 -27.61 -31.58
N SER A 10 -4.32 -27.26 -30.95
CA SER A 10 -4.42 -26.46 -29.74
C SER A 10 -3.40 -26.95 -28.71
N VAL A 11 -2.53 -26.05 -28.24
CA VAL A 11 -1.81 -26.25 -26.98
C VAL A 11 -2.89 -26.31 -25.91
N THR A 12 -3.24 -27.52 -25.45
CA THR A 12 -4.11 -27.69 -24.29
C THR A 12 -3.49 -26.93 -23.14
N ALA A 13 -4.10 -25.80 -22.77
CA ALA A 13 -3.66 -25.01 -21.64
C ALA A 13 -3.57 -25.93 -20.42
N LYS A 14 -2.39 -26.01 -19.80
CA LYS A 14 -2.22 -26.73 -18.53
C LYS A 14 -3.11 -26.04 -17.50
N ASN A 15 -4.22 -26.67 -17.16
CA ASN A 15 -5.10 -26.23 -16.08
C ASN A 15 -4.70 -26.91 -14.76
N PHE A 16 -5.15 -26.35 -13.63
CA PHE A 16 -4.84 -26.84 -12.30
C PHE A 16 -6.10 -26.84 -11.44
N TYR A 17 -6.29 -27.91 -10.67
CA TYR A 17 -7.29 -27.96 -9.59
C TYR A 17 -6.55 -28.07 -8.26
N ARG A 18 -6.43 -26.94 -7.55
CA ARG A 18 -5.70 -26.82 -6.28
C ARG A 18 -4.26 -27.34 -6.35
N ARG A 19 -3.59 -27.33 -5.20
CA ARG A 19 -2.29 -27.95 -4.95
C ARG A 19 -2.37 -28.68 -3.61
N PRO A 20 -1.72 -29.85 -3.46
CA PRO A 20 -1.58 -30.46 -2.16
C PRO A 20 -0.80 -29.53 -1.23
N LEU A 21 -1.22 -29.43 0.03
CA LEU A 21 -0.44 -28.74 1.04
C LEU A 21 0.84 -29.53 1.33
N PRO A 22 1.99 -28.85 1.50
CA PRO A 22 3.23 -29.48 1.94
C PRO A 22 3.13 -29.90 3.42
N GLU A 23 4.01 -30.81 3.87
CA GLU A 23 4.03 -31.36 5.24
C GLU A 23 4.24 -30.31 6.35
N THR A 24 4.81 -29.16 5.99
CA THR A 24 4.95 -27.96 6.85
C THR A 24 3.60 -27.30 7.20
N CYS A 25 2.52 -27.67 6.51
CA CYS A 25 1.19 -27.12 6.65
C CYS A 25 0.19 -28.21 7.07
N ILE A 26 -0.72 -27.89 7.99
CA ILE A 26 -1.83 -28.78 8.37
C ILE A 26 -3.12 -28.20 7.80
N GLU A 27 -3.81 -28.97 6.97
CA GLU A 27 -5.10 -28.55 6.40
C GLU A 27 -6.12 -28.26 7.51
N PHE A 28 -6.81 -27.12 7.43
CA PHE A 28 -7.80 -26.71 8.43
C PHE A 28 -8.91 -27.74 8.65
N SER A 29 -9.40 -28.37 7.57
CA SER A 29 -10.46 -29.38 7.58
C SER A 29 -9.99 -30.81 7.91
N SER A 30 -8.69 -31.04 8.12
CA SER A 30 -8.20 -32.34 8.58
C SER A 30 -8.59 -32.61 10.05
N GLU A 31 -8.55 -33.86 10.50
CA GLU A 31 -8.81 -34.19 11.91
C GLU A 31 -7.89 -33.43 12.87
N LEU A 32 -6.60 -33.32 12.53
CA LEU A 32 -5.65 -32.52 13.30
C LEU A 32 -5.98 -31.03 13.23
N GLY A 33 -6.33 -30.49 12.06
CA GLY A 33 -6.72 -29.09 11.89
C GLY A 33 -7.97 -28.70 12.70
N LYS A 34 -8.99 -29.56 12.72
CA LYS A 34 -10.19 -29.42 13.55
C LYS A 34 -9.87 -29.44 15.04
N LYS A 35 -8.98 -30.34 15.47
CA LYS A 35 -8.53 -30.42 16.87
C LYS A 35 -7.85 -29.11 17.30
N LEU A 36 -6.85 -28.65 16.53
CA LEU A 36 -6.14 -27.39 16.78
C LEU A 36 -7.11 -26.20 16.88
N PHE A 37 -8.08 -26.13 15.97
CA PHE A 37 -9.08 -25.07 15.99
C PHE A 37 -9.98 -25.14 17.22
N THR A 38 -10.48 -26.33 17.58
CA THR A 38 -11.35 -26.52 18.74
C THR A 38 -10.63 -26.12 20.03
N GLU A 39 -9.37 -26.55 20.19
CA GLU A 39 -8.55 -26.23 21.36
C GLU A 39 -8.26 -24.72 21.44
N ALA A 40 -7.93 -24.08 20.30
CA ALA A 40 -7.74 -22.62 20.24
C ALA A 40 -9.03 -21.85 20.57
N LEU A 41 -10.18 -22.30 20.03
CA LEU A 41 -11.48 -21.69 20.27
C LEU A 41 -11.89 -21.74 21.74
N VAL A 42 -11.75 -22.91 22.38
CA VAL A 42 -12.07 -23.08 23.81
C VAL A 42 -11.18 -22.19 24.70
N ARG A 43 -9.95 -21.90 24.28
CA ARG A 43 -9.03 -20.97 24.97
C ARG A 43 -9.22 -19.49 24.59
N GLY A 44 -10.20 -19.18 23.74
CA GLY A 44 -10.48 -17.83 23.26
C GLY A 44 -9.51 -17.29 22.21
N SER A 45 -8.51 -18.05 21.77
CA SER A 45 -7.52 -17.63 20.76
C SER A 45 -7.96 -17.90 19.31
N ALA A 46 -9.27 -17.84 19.06
CA ALA A 46 -9.89 -17.96 17.73
C ALA A 46 -11.17 -17.11 17.61
N ASN A 47 -11.32 -16.04 18.38
CA ASN A 47 -12.51 -15.19 18.39
C ASN A 47 -12.72 -14.46 17.05
N ILE A 48 -11.67 -13.82 16.52
CA ILE A 48 -11.75 -13.06 15.25
C ILE A 48 -12.12 -13.93 14.04
N TYR A 49 -11.90 -15.25 14.15
CA TYR A 49 -12.24 -16.21 13.12
C TYR A 49 -13.70 -16.08 12.68
N PHE A 50 -14.66 -15.89 13.61
CA PHE A 50 -16.08 -15.84 13.24
C PHE A 50 -16.40 -14.69 12.30
N LYS A 51 -15.84 -13.51 12.58
CA LYS A 51 -15.99 -12.32 11.70
C LYS A 51 -15.31 -12.54 10.36
N LEU A 52 -14.07 -13.04 10.33
CA LEU A 52 -13.36 -13.32 9.09
C LEU A 52 -14.02 -14.42 8.25
N ALA A 53 -14.50 -15.49 8.88
CA ALA A 53 -15.20 -16.60 8.23
C ALA A 53 -16.52 -16.14 7.60
N SER A 54 -17.25 -15.22 8.24
CA SER A 54 -18.47 -14.63 7.68
C SER A 54 -18.23 -13.86 6.37
N GLN A 55 -16.99 -13.40 6.16
CA GLN A 55 -16.58 -12.63 4.98
C GLN A 55 -15.65 -13.40 4.05
N PHE A 56 -15.44 -14.69 4.30
CA PHE A 56 -14.42 -15.45 3.59
C PHE A 56 -14.80 -15.66 2.14
N ARG A 57 -13.92 -15.19 1.25
CA ARG A 57 -14.12 -15.20 -0.20
C ARG A 57 -12.88 -15.71 -0.94
N THR A 58 -13.10 -16.16 -2.16
CA THR A 58 -12.01 -16.42 -3.11
C THR A 58 -11.66 -15.11 -3.80
N GLN A 59 -10.36 -14.85 -4.00
CA GLN A 59 -9.91 -13.72 -4.82
C GLN A 59 -10.40 -13.83 -6.27
N ASP A 60 -10.89 -12.73 -6.87
CA ASP A 60 -11.47 -12.78 -8.23
C ASP A 60 -10.40 -12.91 -9.31
N GLU A 61 -9.23 -12.28 -9.09
CA GLU A 61 -8.08 -12.32 -10.00
C GLU A 61 -6.88 -13.00 -9.33
N PRO A 62 -6.02 -13.74 -10.05
CA PRO A 62 -4.85 -14.41 -9.47
C PRO A 62 -3.87 -13.51 -8.70
N ALA A 63 -3.77 -12.23 -9.06
CA ALA A 63 -2.90 -11.25 -8.39
C ALA A 63 -3.59 -10.49 -7.23
N TYR A 64 -4.89 -10.68 -7.01
CA TYR A 64 -5.69 -9.88 -6.07
C TYR A 64 -5.62 -10.33 -4.60
N CYS A 65 -4.73 -11.24 -4.22
CA CYS A 65 -4.66 -11.74 -2.83
C CYS A 65 -4.60 -10.64 -1.76
N GLY A 66 -3.89 -9.54 -2.02
CA GLY A 66 -3.88 -8.37 -1.14
C GLY A 66 -5.23 -7.67 -1.05
N LEU A 67 -5.93 -7.48 -2.18
CA LEU A 67 -7.25 -6.85 -2.19
C LEU A 67 -8.30 -7.74 -1.54
N SER A 68 -8.32 -9.03 -1.83
CA SER A 68 -9.26 -9.98 -1.24
C SER A 68 -9.12 -10.06 0.26
N THR A 69 -7.86 -10.11 0.73
CA THR A 69 -7.56 -10.06 2.16
C THR A 69 -8.09 -8.77 2.77
N LEU A 70 -7.85 -7.62 2.16
CA LEU A 70 -8.32 -6.34 2.70
C LEU A 70 -9.86 -6.23 2.69
N VAL A 71 -10.53 -6.70 1.64
CA VAL A 71 -12.01 -6.78 1.59
C VAL A 71 -12.56 -7.66 2.71
N MET A 72 -11.94 -8.82 2.96
CA MET A 72 -12.33 -9.66 4.09
C MET A 72 -12.23 -8.90 5.41
N VAL A 73 -11.12 -8.18 5.64
CA VAL A 73 -10.95 -7.40 6.88
C VAL A 73 -11.96 -6.26 6.98
N LEU A 74 -12.13 -5.47 5.92
CA LEU A 74 -13.05 -4.32 5.92
C LEU A 74 -14.48 -4.73 6.22
N ASN A 75 -14.98 -5.79 5.57
CA ASN A 75 -16.32 -6.29 5.85
C ASN A 75 -16.42 -6.97 7.22
N ALA A 76 -15.36 -7.65 7.68
CA ALA A 76 -15.35 -8.33 8.99
C ALA A 76 -15.37 -7.32 10.14
N LEU A 77 -14.75 -6.16 9.93
CA LEU A 77 -14.78 -5.01 10.84
C LEU A 77 -16.00 -4.11 10.61
N GLU A 78 -16.95 -4.55 9.78
CA GLU A 78 -18.23 -3.86 9.51
C GLU A 78 -18.04 -2.40 9.05
N VAL A 79 -17.00 -2.15 8.27
CA VAL A 79 -16.73 -0.82 7.72
C VAL A 79 -17.70 -0.54 6.59
N ASP A 80 -18.56 0.47 6.76
CA ASP A 80 -19.40 0.98 5.68
C ASP A 80 -18.52 1.68 4.62
N PRO A 81 -18.53 1.24 3.34
CA PRO A 81 -17.81 1.94 2.28
C PRO A 81 -18.43 3.30 1.92
N GLU A 82 -19.66 3.59 2.37
CA GLU A 82 -20.48 4.77 2.02
C GLU A 82 -20.66 4.98 0.51
N LYS A 83 -20.29 3.97 -0.30
CA LYS A 83 -20.37 3.94 -1.74
C LYS A 83 -21.11 2.68 -2.16
N VAL A 84 -22.02 2.83 -3.11
CA VAL A 84 -22.74 1.71 -3.72
C VAL A 84 -21.76 0.89 -4.53
N TRP A 85 -21.68 -0.42 -4.24
CA TRP A 85 -20.96 -1.38 -5.06
C TRP A 85 -21.83 -1.85 -6.22
N LYS A 86 -22.99 -2.41 -5.90
CA LYS A 86 -24.03 -2.83 -6.83
C LYS A 86 -25.37 -2.41 -6.26
N ALA A 87 -26.11 -1.54 -6.94
CA ALA A 87 -27.34 -0.98 -6.40
C ALA A 87 -28.32 -2.07 -5.94
N PRO A 88 -28.95 -1.92 -4.75
CA PRO A 88 -28.84 -0.82 -3.78
C PRO A 88 -27.72 -1.01 -2.72
N TRP A 89 -26.87 -2.01 -2.86
CA TRP A 89 -25.97 -2.48 -1.81
C TRP A 89 -24.67 -1.68 -1.70
N ARG A 90 -24.33 -1.30 -0.46
CA ARG A 90 -23.02 -0.76 -0.06
C ARG A 90 -22.26 -1.86 0.65
N PHE A 91 -21.22 -2.38 0.02
CA PHE A 91 -20.46 -3.50 0.54
C PHE A 91 -19.08 -3.53 -0.11
N TYR A 92 -18.01 -3.78 0.65
CA TYR A 92 -16.69 -3.76 0.03
C TYR A 92 -16.51 -4.92 -0.94
N HIS A 93 -15.94 -4.58 -2.09
CA HIS A 93 -15.55 -5.49 -3.15
C HIS A 93 -14.16 -5.11 -3.66
N GLU A 94 -13.43 -6.04 -4.27
CA GLU A 94 -12.08 -5.80 -4.81
C GLU A 94 -12.02 -4.61 -5.77
N SER A 95 -13.07 -4.45 -6.57
CA SER A 95 -13.21 -3.35 -7.54
C SER A 95 -13.38 -1.96 -6.91
N MET A 96 -13.40 -1.84 -5.58
CA MET A 96 -13.51 -0.57 -4.87
C MET A 96 -12.18 -0.11 -4.26
N LEU A 97 -11.12 -0.93 -4.34
CA LEU A 97 -9.83 -0.67 -3.68
C LEU A 97 -8.79 -0.11 -4.66
N ASP A 98 -9.08 1.05 -5.24
CA ASP A 98 -8.29 1.71 -6.30
C ASP A 98 -7.60 3.01 -5.86
N CYS A 99 -7.79 3.44 -4.61
CA CYS A 99 -7.37 4.76 -4.13
C CYS A 99 -5.85 5.01 -4.09
N CYS A 100 -5.02 3.97 -4.07
CA CYS A 100 -3.56 4.08 -4.02
C CYS A 100 -2.85 3.48 -5.25
N VAL A 101 -3.53 2.57 -5.96
CA VAL A 101 -2.98 1.81 -7.10
C VAL A 101 -4.14 1.47 -8.05
N PRO A 102 -4.00 1.66 -9.37
CA PRO A 102 -5.07 1.33 -10.31
C PRO A 102 -5.30 -0.18 -10.35
N LEU A 103 -6.56 -0.61 -10.41
CA LEU A 103 -6.95 -2.03 -10.42
C LEU A 103 -6.30 -2.83 -11.55
N GLU A 104 -6.11 -2.20 -12.71
CA GLU A 104 -5.46 -2.82 -13.88
C GLU A 104 -3.96 -3.11 -13.63
N ASN A 105 -3.29 -2.27 -12.84
CA ASN A 105 -1.91 -2.52 -12.44
C ASN A 105 -1.85 -3.64 -11.40
N ILE A 106 -2.76 -3.60 -10.41
CA ILE A 106 -2.86 -4.65 -9.39
C ILE A 106 -3.15 -6.01 -10.05
N ARG A 107 -3.93 -6.04 -11.14
CA ARG A 107 -4.27 -7.28 -11.86
C ARG A 107 -3.02 -7.92 -12.47
N LYS A 108 -2.06 -7.10 -12.91
CA LYS A 108 -0.81 -7.53 -13.55
C LYS A 108 0.27 -7.93 -12.55
N SER A 109 0.48 -7.15 -11.50
CA SER A 109 1.63 -7.28 -10.60
C SER A 109 1.30 -7.48 -9.13
N GLY A 110 0.02 -7.41 -8.74
CA GLY A 110 -0.40 -7.43 -7.35
C GLY A 110 -0.04 -6.14 -6.61
N ILE A 111 0.09 -6.23 -5.29
CA ILE A 111 0.50 -5.12 -4.43
C ILE A 111 1.57 -5.56 -3.42
N ASN A 112 2.40 -4.61 -3.00
CA ASN A 112 3.37 -4.75 -1.92
C ASN A 112 2.77 -4.32 -0.56
N LEU A 113 3.54 -4.51 0.51
CA LEU A 113 3.09 -4.27 1.89
C LEU A 113 2.68 -2.80 2.16
N GLN A 114 3.39 -1.84 1.56
CA GLN A 114 3.08 -0.41 1.71
C GLN A 114 1.82 -0.01 0.95
N GLN A 115 1.65 -0.54 -0.26
CA GLN A 115 0.42 -0.37 -1.04
C GLN A 115 -0.78 -0.94 -0.30
N PHE A 116 -0.67 -2.15 0.28
CA PHE A 116 -1.71 -2.75 1.11
C PHE A 116 -2.09 -1.83 2.29
N SER A 117 -1.09 -1.32 3.03
CA SER A 117 -1.31 -0.40 4.14
C SER A 117 -1.96 0.92 3.70
N CYS A 118 -1.58 1.46 2.54
CA CYS A 118 -2.20 2.67 1.97
C CYS A 118 -3.69 2.44 1.67
N LEU A 119 -4.01 1.33 0.98
CA LEU A 119 -5.38 0.95 0.68
C LEU A 119 -6.19 0.80 1.98
N ALA A 120 -5.64 0.15 3.00
CA ALA A 120 -6.30 0.01 4.29
C ALA A 120 -6.60 1.37 4.94
N LYS A 121 -5.62 2.28 4.96
CA LYS A 121 -5.77 3.62 5.55
C LYS A 121 -6.80 4.49 4.82
N CYS A 122 -6.81 4.43 3.50
CA CYS A 122 -7.79 5.14 2.68
C CYS A 122 -9.21 4.58 2.85
N ASN A 123 -9.34 3.34 3.30
CA ASN A 123 -10.62 2.67 3.57
C ASN A 123 -10.89 2.59 5.08
N ARG A 124 -10.55 3.66 5.82
CA ARG A 124 -10.93 3.89 7.24
C ARG A 124 -10.28 2.96 8.26
N LEU A 125 -9.25 2.21 7.91
CA LEU A 125 -8.50 1.42 8.89
C LEU A 125 -7.30 2.21 9.40
N LYS A 126 -6.98 2.07 10.68
CA LYS A 126 -5.61 2.29 11.13
C LYS A 126 -4.79 1.08 10.69
N SER A 127 -3.57 1.35 10.23
CA SER A 127 -2.65 0.32 9.74
C SER A 127 -1.24 0.58 10.29
N THR A 128 -0.71 -0.43 10.99
CA THR A 128 0.68 -0.48 11.46
C THR A 128 1.42 -1.58 10.71
N VAL A 129 2.47 -1.20 9.99
CA VAL A 129 3.31 -2.15 9.22
C VAL A 129 4.55 -2.52 10.04
N SER A 130 4.83 -3.81 10.12
CA SER A 130 6.04 -4.37 10.71
C SER A 130 6.72 -5.29 9.70
N TYR A 131 7.93 -4.94 9.25
CA TYR A 131 8.69 -5.78 8.32
C TYR A 131 9.23 -7.03 9.00
N GLY A 132 9.23 -8.15 8.27
CA GLY A 132 9.73 -9.43 8.77
C GLY A 132 11.20 -9.38 9.16
N ASP A 133 11.50 -9.89 10.34
CA ASP A 133 12.85 -9.97 10.91
C ASP A 133 12.99 -11.35 11.59
N ASN A 134 14.16 -11.99 11.47
CA ASN A 134 14.39 -13.35 11.98
C ASN A 134 14.86 -13.38 13.45
N SER A 135 14.80 -12.25 14.17
CA SER A 135 15.20 -12.14 15.56
C SER A 135 14.18 -12.77 16.53
N PRO A 136 14.63 -13.26 17.69
CA PRO A 136 13.74 -13.70 18.76
C PRO A 136 12.79 -12.59 19.25
N ASP A 137 13.25 -11.33 19.25
CA ASP A 137 12.45 -10.19 19.65
C ASP A 137 11.29 -9.93 18.70
N PHE A 138 11.51 -10.06 17.38
CA PHE A 138 10.44 -9.98 16.39
C PHE A 138 9.43 -11.12 16.59
N LEU A 139 9.90 -12.36 16.80
CA LEU A 139 9.00 -13.50 17.04
C LEU A 139 8.12 -13.30 18.29
N LYS A 140 8.69 -12.74 19.37
CA LYS A 140 7.95 -12.41 20.59
C LYS A 140 6.88 -11.34 20.33
N LYS A 141 7.23 -10.27 19.60
CA LYS A 141 6.27 -9.22 19.20
C LYS A 141 5.19 -9.77 18.29
N PHE A 142 5.55 -10.58 17.30
CA PHE A 142 4.62 -11.25 16.39
C PHE A 142 3.61 -12.10 17.16
N ARG A 143 4.08 -12.97 18.07
CA ARG A 143 3.17 -13.78 18.91
C ARG A 143 2.22 -12.91 19.73
N THR A 144 2.70 -11.79 20.28
CA THR A 144 1.88 -10.87 21.07
C THR A 144 0.80 -10.21 20.20
N SER A 145 1.16 -9.65 19.05
CA SER A 145 0.20 -9.05 18.10
C SER A 145 -0.80 -10.08 17.57
N LEU A 146 -0.36 -11.32 17.31
CA LEU A 146 -1.23 -12.41 16.89
C LEU A 146 -2.27 -12.73 17.96
N VAL A 147 -1.83 -12.95 19.21
CA VAL A 147 -2.72 -13.27 20.33
C VAL A 147 -3.74 -12.14 20.56
N ASN A 148 -3.30 -10.88 20.51
CA ASN A 148 -4.19 -9.73 20.64
C ASN A 148 -5.25 -9.72 19.52
N SER A 149 -4.84 -9.92 18.28
CA SER A 149 -5.76 -9.95 17.13
C SER A 149 -6.75 -11.11 17.23
N VAL A 150 -6.30 -12.34 17.46
CA VAL A 150 -7.20 -13.51 17.44
C VAL A 150 -8.19 -13.54 18.60
N ARG A 151 -7.91 -12.82 19.68
CA ARG A 151 -8.80 -12.64 20.83
C ARG A 151 -9.71 -11.42 20.72
N SER A 152 -9.39 -10.48 19.83
CA SER A 152 -10.14 -9.22 19.66
C SER A 152 -11.40 -9.42 18.81
N ASP A 153 -12.32 -8.46 18.90
CA ASP A 153 -13.48 -8.30 18.02
C ASP A 153 -13.26 -7.27 16.89
N ASP A 154 -12.21 -6.45 16.99
CA ASP A 154 -12.00 -5.27 16.15
C ASP A 154 -10.56 -5.10 15.62
N GLN A 155 -9.66 -6.05 15.92
CA GLN A 155 -8.28 -6.05 15.46
C GLN A 155 -7.96 -7.28 14.61
N VAL A 156 -7.46 -7.05 13.38
CA VAL A 156 -7.06 -8.13 12.47
C VAL A 156 -5.57 -8.01 12.13
N LEU A 157 -4.86 -9.11 12.27
CA LEU A 157 -3.49 -9.26 11.82
C LEU A 157 -3.45 -9.92 10.44
N VAL A 158 -2.83 -9.24 9.48
CA VAL A 158 -2.60 -9.74 8.12
C VAL A 158 -1.13 -10.05 7.93
N ALA A 159 -0.83 -11.20 7.33
CA ALA A 159 0.52 -11.56 6.92
C ALA A 159 0.71 -11.31 5.42
N SER A 160 1.79 -10.64 5.06
CA SER A 160 2.44 -10.74 3.75
C SER A 160 3.61 -11.70 3.87
N TYR A 161 3.56 -12.83 3.16
CA TYR A 161 4.54 -13.90 3.32
C TYR A 161 4.90 -14.54 1.98
N ASP A 162 6.04 -15.22 1.93
CA ASP A 162 6.49 -15.99 0.79
C ASP A 162 6.06 -17.45 0.90
N ARG A 163 5.19 -17.87 -0.02
CA ARG A 163 4.69 -19.25 -0.08
C ARG A 163 5.80 -20.29 -0.19
N SER A 164 6.90 -19.97 -0.88
CA SER A 164 7.99 -20.94 -1.10
C SER A 164 8.65 -21.38 0.20
N VAL A 165 8.74 -20.50 1.20
CA VAL A 165 9.28 -20.80 2.54
C VAL A 165 8.38 -21.79 3.30
N LEU A 166 7.08 -21.77 3.01
CA LEU A 166 6.14 -22.76 3.53
C LEU A 166 6.14 -24.07 2.73
N GLY A 167 6.99 -24.23 1.72
CA GLY A 167 6.95 -25.37 0.78
C GLY A 167 5.80 -25.33 -0.22
N GLN A 168 5.08 -24.21 -0.29
CA GLN A 168 3.97 -24.00 -1.22
C GLN A 168 4.50 -23.49 -2.56
N THR A 169 3.71 -23.71 -3.62
CA THR A 169 4.02 -23.17 -4.94
C THR A 169 3.65 -21.69 -5.02
N GLY A 170 4.50 -20.89 -5.66
CA GLY A 170 4.34 -19.43 -5.78
C GLY A 170 5.20 -18.66 -4.78
N SER A 171 5.16 -17.34 -4.86
CA SER A 171 5.95 -16.43 -4.04
C SER A 171 5.07 -15.62 -3.10
N GLY A 172 5.10 -14.28 -3.19
CA GLY A 172 4.40 -13.36 -2.30
C GLY A 172 2.89 -13.59 -2.23
N HIS A 173 2.35 -13.57 -1.02
CA HIS A 173 0.94 -13.74 -0.75
C HIS A 173 0.49 -12.92 0.47
N PHE A 174 -0.78 -12.54 0.48
CA PHE A 174 -1.44 -11.89 1.62
C PHE A 174 -2.58 -12.77 2.11
N SER A 175 -2.73 -12.90 3.42
CA SER A 175 -3.91 -13.53 4.04
C SER A 175 -4.08 -13.07 5.49
N PRO A 176 -5.32 -13.02 6.01
CA PRO A 176 -5.55 -12.74 7.41
C PRO A 176 -5.21 -13.97 8.27
N LEU A 177 -4.75 -13.71 9.50
CA LEU A 177 -4.47 -14.73 10.51
C LEU A 177 -5.67 -14.79 11.47
N ALA A 178 -6.24 -15.98 11.67
CA ALA A 178 -7.58 -16.09 12.26
C ALA A 178 -7.64 -16.84 13.58
N ALA A 179 -6.63 -17.64 13.90
CA ALA A 179 -6.57 -18.39 15.16
C ALA A 179 -5.12 -18.69 15.52
N TYR A 180 -4.86 -18.87 16.82
CA TYR A 180 -3.58 -19.26 17.37
C TYR A 180 -3.77 -20.44 18.34
N HIS A 181 -3.01 -21.50 18.09
CA HIS A 181 -2.97 -22.67 18.96
C HIS A 181 -1.65 -22.67 19.75
N GLU A 182 -1.75 -22.38 21.04
CA GLU A 182 -0.60 -22.08 21.91
C GLU A 182 0.31 -23.29 22.14
N ASP A 183 -0.24 -24.47 22.44
CA ASP A 183 0.58 -25.65 22.79
C ASP A 183 1.44 -26.14 21.63
N SER A 184 0.98 -25.95 20.40
CA SER A 184 1.72 -26.33 19.20
C SER A 184 2.45 -25.15 18.55
N ASP A 185 2.32 -23.93 19.07
CA ASP A 185 2.81 -22.67 18.50
C ASP A 185 2.47 -22.54 17.01
N GLN A 186 1.18 -22.74 16.69
CA GLN A 186 0.68 -22.69 15.32
C GLN A 186 -0.36 -21.61 15.11
N VAL A 187 -0.39 -21.08 13.90
CA VAL A 187 -1.31 -20.03 13.47
C VAL A 187 -2.11 -20.49 12.25
N LEU A 188 -3.40 -20.16 12.24
CA LEU A 188 -4.30 -20.43 11.13
C LEU A 188 -4.25 -19.29 10.11
N ILE A 189 -3.82 -19.62 8.89
CA ILE A 189 -3.86 -18.73 7.74
C ILE A 189 -5.17 -18.96 6.97
N MET A 190 -5.96 -17.91 6.78
CA MET A 190 -7.17 -17.96 5.94
C MET A 190 -6.83 -17.60 4.48
N ASP A 191 -6.25 -18.56 3.76
CA ASP A 191 -5.77 -18.37 2.38
C ASP A 191 -6.90 -17.96 1.42
N VAL A 192 -6.79 -16.77 0.84
CA VAL A 192 -7.78 -16.20 -0.09
C VAL A 192 -7.67 -16.75 -1.52
N ALA A 193 -6.54 -17.37 -1.87
CA ALA A 193 -6.35 -18.08 -3.14
C ALA A 193 -6.91 -19.50 -3.04
N ARG A 194 -8.19 -19.63 -2.68
CA ARG A 194 -8.86 -20.91 -2.38
C ARG A 194 -8.90 -21.90 -3.54
N PHE A 195 -8.71 -21.41 -4.77
CA PHE A 195 -8.51 -22.24 -5.96
C PHE A 195 -7.17 -22.99 -5.96
N LYS A 196 -6.24 -22.60 -5.07
CA LYS A 196 -4.89 -23.15 -4.94
C LYS A 196 -4.71 -23.89 -3.61
N TYR A 197 -4.92 -23.22 -2.48
CA TYR A 197 -4.74 -23.81 -1.15
C TYR A 197 -5.96 -23.51 -0.26
N PRO A 198 -6.42 -24.47 0.56
CA PRO A 198 -7.41 -24.19 1.59
C PRO A 198 -6.77 -23.43 2.77
N PRO A 199 -7.58 -22.92 3.73
CA PRO A 199 -7.03 -22.51 5.03
C PRO A 199 -6.19 -23.61 5.66
N HIS A 200 -5.10 -23.21 6.30
CA HIS A 200 -4.12 -24.14 6.83
C HIS A 200 -3.37 -23.55 8.03
N TRP A 201 -2.92 -24.44 8.90
CA TRP A 201 -2.09 -24.12 10.03
C TRP A 201 -0.61 -24.23 9.67
N VAL A 202 0.19 -23.33 10.22
CA VAL A 202 1.66 -23.37 10.12
C VAL A 202 2.29 -23.03 11.47
N LYS A 203 3.52 -23.50 11.70
CA LYS A 203 4.32 -23.09 12.86
C LYS A 203 4.61 -21.58 12.78
N LEU A 204 4.51 -20.88 13.91
CA LEU A 204 4.71 -19.43 13.96
C LEU A 204 6.12 -19.03 13.50
N GLU A 205 7.14 -19.79 13.90
CA GLU A 205 8.52 -19.59 13.47
C GLU A 205 8.72 -19.81 11.95
N THR A 206 8.03 -20.79 11.37
CA THR A 206 8.08 -21.01 9.91
C THR A 206 7.42 -19.85 9.18
N LEU A 207 6.30 -19.32 9.70
CA LEU A 207 5.68 -18.12 9.14
C LEU A 207 6.60 -16.90 9.29
N GLN A 208 7.26 -16.69 10.44
CA GLN A 208 8.26 -15.63 10.62
C GLN A 208 9.31 -15.66 9.51
N LYS A 209 9.90 -16.82 9.23
CA LYS A 209 10.88 -16.98 8.13
C LYS A 209 10.29 -16.57 6.78
N ALA A 210 9.02 -16.90 6.53
CA ALA A 210 8.31 -16.51 5.32
C ALA A 210 8.01 -15.00 5.22
N LEU A 211 7.95 -14.28 6.35
CA LEU A 211 7.84 -12.82 6.39
C LEU A 211 9.17 -12.13 6.03
N CYS A 212 10.30 -12.78 6.27
CA CYS A 212 11.64 -12.23 6.04
C CYS A 212 12.05 -12.19 4.55
N SER A 213 11.36 -12.94 3.68
CA SER A 213 11.63 -12.91 2.23
C SER A 213 11.53 -11.49 1.68
N VAL A 214 12.48 -11.11 0.84
CA VAL A 214 12.53 -9.77 0.23
C VAL A 214 11.58 -9.68 -0.95
N ASP A 215 10.76 -8.62 -0.97
CA ASP A 215 9.95 -8.27 -2.12
C ASP A 215 10.83 -7.72 -3.24
N VAL A 216 10.70 -8.30 -4.44
CA VAL A 216 11.58 -7.99 -5.58
C VAL A 216 11.44 -6.55 -6.08
N THR A 217 10.28 -5.93 -5.87
CA THR A 217 9.98 -4.57 -6.32
C THR A 217 10.48 -3.54 -5.31
N THR A 218 10.18 -3.72 -4.02
CA THR A 218 10.54 -2.72 -2.99
C THR A 218 11.93 -2.92 -2.41
N LYS A 219 12.54 -4.10 -2.59
CA LYS A 219 13.78 -4.53 -1.92
C LYS A 219 13.68 -4.53 -0.39
N LEU A 220 12.47 -4.49 0.15
CA LEU A 220 12.20 -4.61 1.58
C LEU A 220 11.64 -6.01 1.87
N PRO A 221 11.80 -6.51 3.10
CA PRO A 221 11.12 -7.73 3.53
C PRO A 221 9.60 -7.63 3.33
N ARG A 222 8.93 -8.77 3.36
CA ARG A 222 7.49 -8.81 3.60
C ARG A 222 7.23 -8.53 5.08
N GLY A 223 6.10 -8.96 5.65
CA GLY A 223 5.82 -8.60 7.04
C GLY A 223 4.36 -8.69 7.44
N LEU A 224 4.03 -7.98 8.50
CA LEU A 224 2.73 -7.95 9.14
C LEU A 224 2.07 -6.60 8.96
N VAL A 225 0.73 -6.62 8.91
CA VAL A 225 -0.10 -5.42 8.99
C VAL A 225 -1.14 -5.63 10.08
N GLU A 226 -1.05 -4.82 11.13
CA GLU A 226 -2.06 -4.73 12.19
C GLU A 226 -3.13 -3.72 11.76
N LEU A 227 -4.38 -4.15 11.73
CA LEU A 227 -5.53 -3.38 11.25
C LEU A 227 -6.60 -3.26 12.32
N GLU A 228 -7.12 -2.05 12.52
CA GLU A 228 -8.28 -1.76 13.35
C GLU A 228 -9.10 -0.62 12.74
N LEU A 229 -10.40 -0.53 13.04
CA LEU A 229 -11.23 0.56 12.55
C LEU A 229 -10.76 1.91 13.12
N LYS A 230 -10.45 2.87 12.24
CA LYS A 230 -10.21 4.26 12.65
C LYS A 230 -11.54 4.94 12.96
N LYS A 231 -11.88 5.02 14.24
CA LYS A 231 -13.12 5.67 14.73
C LYS A 231 -13.20 7.12 14.25
N GLY A 232 -14.42 7.58 13.96
CA GLY A 232 -14.68 8.97 13.56
C GLY A 232 -14.19 9.37 12.16
N THR A 233 -13.91 8.41 11.28
CA THR A 233 -13.50 8.70 9.89
C THR A 233 -14.57 8.34 8.88
N ARG A 234 -14.65 9.09 7.78
CA ARG A 234 -15.44 8.77 6.58
C ARG A 234 -14.51 8.21 5.48
N PRO A 235 -15.01 7.42 4.52
CA PRO A 235 -14.20 7.00 3.36
C PRO A 235 -13.89 8.19 2.45
N LEU A 236 -12.93 8.00 1.54
CA LEU A 236 -12.46 9.02 0.59
C LEU A 236 -13.61 9.55 -0.29
N ILE A 237 -13.91 10.85 -0.21
CA ILE A 237 -15.01 11.47 -0.96
C ILE A 237 -14.49 12.24 -2.19
N MET A 238 -13.35 12.95 -2.09
CA MET A 238 -13.15 14.08 -2.99
C MET A 238 -11.78 14.15 -3.69
N TYR A 239 -10.70 14.35 -2.95
CA TYR A 239 -9.39 14.60 -3.55
C TYR A 239 -8.58 13.31 -3.70
N GLY A 240 -7.59 13.33 -4.59
CA GLY A 240 -6.69 12.22 -4.79
C GLY A 240 -5.45 12.64 -5.56
N LEU A 241 -4.50 11.73 -5.65
CA LEU A 241 -3.34 11.87 -6.51
C LEU A 241 -3.53 11.06 -7.79
N LYS A 242 -3.19 11.66 -8.93
CA LYS A 242 -3.02 10.94 -10.19
C LYS A 242 -1.78 10.05 -10.17
N ALA A 243 -0.84 10.38 -9.28
CA ALA A 243 0.30 9.54 -8.97
C ALA A 243 -0.15 8.34 -8.13
N TYR A 244 0.25 7.14 -8.54
CA TYR A 244 -0.07 5.89 -7.86
C TYR A 244 1.20 5.21 -7.34
N VAL A 245 1.07 4.52 -6.21
CA VAL A 245 2.16 3.78 -5.59
C VAL A 245 2.47 2.60 -6.53
N ASN A 246 3.68 2.50 -7.10
CA ASN A 246 4.14 1.57 -8.17
C ASN A 246 3.69 1.86 -9.62
N ILE A 247 4.10 3.00 -10.14
CA ILE A 247 4.75 3.03 -11.45
C ILE A 247 6.08 3.76 -11.20
N ASN A 248 7.06 3.61 -12.10
CA ASN A 248 8.15 4.57 -12.21
C ASN A 248 7.58 5.97 -12.54
N ASP A 249 6.76 6.54 -11.66
CA ASP A 249 6.34 7.93 -11.73
C ASP A 249 7.56 8.75 -11.31
N SER A 250 8.57 8.67 -12.16
CA SER A 250 9.76 9.51 -12.12
C SER A 250 9.35 10.96 -12.11
N ASP A 251 8.17 11.29 -12.65
CA ASP A 251 7.66 12.65 -12.69
C ASP A 251 7.24 13.09 -11.29
N PHE A 252 6.50 12.26 -10.55
CA PHE A 252 6.20 12.54 -9.14
C PHE A 252 7.46 12.57 -8.29
N ALA A 253 8.37 11.59 -8.45
CA ALA A 253 9.63 11.56 -7.69
C ALA A 253 10.51 12.80 -7.96
N THR A 254 10.65 13.19 -9.24
CA THR A 254 11.38 14.39 -9.66
C THR A 254 10.70 15.66 -9.13
N SER A 255 9.37 15.69 -9.11
CA SER A 255 8.60 16.80 -8.54
C SER A 255 8.84 16.93 -7.03
N VAL A 256 8.88 15.81 -6.30
CA VAL A 256 9.25 15.78 -4.87
C VAL A 256 10.67 16.28 -4.65
N ILE A 257 11.64 15.82 -5.44
CA ILE A 257 13.04 16.26 -5.34
C ILE A 257 13.14 17.77 -5.62
N SER A 258 12.51 18.25 -6.68
CA SER A 258 12.53 19.66 -7.07
C SER A 258 11.87 20.56 -6.01
N TRP A 259 10.78 20.09 -5.41
CA TRP A 259 10.11 20.77 -4.31
C TRP A 259 10.99 20.83 -3.05
N ASN A 260 11.58 19.71 -2.65
CA ASN A 260 12.46 19.65 -1.49
C ASN A 260 13.71 20.52 -1.65
N GLN A 261 14.33 20.53 -2.85
CA GLN A 261 15.45 21.41 -3.16
C GLN A 261 15.05 22.89 -3.04
N PHE A 262 13.86 23.26 -3.52
CA PHE A 262 13.36 24.62 -3.40
C PHE A 262 13.06 25.02 -1.95
N LEU A 263 12.50 24.10 -1.16
CA LEU A 263 12.25 24.33 0.27
C LEU A 263 13.55 24.62 1.04
N LEU A 264 14.67 24.01 0.65
CA LEU A 264 15.98 24.22 1.28
C LEU A 264 16.65 25.56 0.90
N CYS A 265 16.16 26.29 -0.09
CA CYS A 265 16.68 27.61 -0.42
C CYS A 265 16.15 28.68 0.55
N ASP A 266 16.93 29.75 0.73
CA ASP A 266 16.56 30.85 1.62
C ASP A 266 15.23 31.51 1.18
N PRO A 267 14.35 31.86 2.15
CA PRO A 267 13.11 32.58 1.86
C PRO A 267 13.39 34.01 1.40
N LEU A 268 12.45 34.59 0.64
CA LEU A 268 12.46 36.03 0.38
C LEU A 268 12.13 36.81 1.67
N GLU A 269 12.61 38.05 1.73
CA GLU A 269 12.34 38.96 2.86
C GLU A 269 10.87 39.41 2.87
N ASP A 270 10.27 39.65 1.69
CA ASP A 270 8.87 40.01 1.55
C ASP A 270 7.98 38.76 1.68
N ASP A 271 7.14 38.73 2.72
CA ASP A 271 6.29 37.59 3.05
C ASP A 271 5.23 37.30 1.97
N GLU A 272 4.75 38.32 1.24
CA GLU A 272 3.76 38.12 0.19
C GLU A 272 4.40 37.53 -1.07
N GLU A 273 5.54 38.07 -1.49
CA GLU A 273 6.31 37.53 -2.61
C GLU A 273 6.78 36.10 -2.34
N GLU A 274 7.24 35.81 -1.11
CA GLU A 274 7.62 34.47 -0.66
C GLU A 274 6.44 33.49 -0.72
N PHE A 275 5.27 33.89 -0.21
CA PHE A 275 4.06 33.09 -0.25
C PHE A 275 3.65 32.75 -1.70
N GLN A 276 3.62 33.76 -2.57
CA GLN A 276 3.27 33.61 -3.98
C GLN A 276 4.30 32.73 -4.71
N LEU A 277 5.59 32.88 -4.41
CA LEU A 277 6.66 32.06 -4.99
C LEU A 277 6.52 30.59 -4.60
N CYS A 278 6.30 30.31 -3.32
CA CYS A 278 6.06 28.96 -2.82
C CYS A 278 4.87 28.31 -3.51
N CYS A 279 3.74 29.02 -3.61
CA CYS A 279 2.55 28.52 -4.28
C CYS A 279 2.83 28.22 -5.76
N ARG A 280 3.42 29.15 -6.51
CA ARG A 280 3.77 28.92 -7.93
C ARG A 280 4.67 27.72 -8.12
N LYS A 281 5.71 27.58 -7.29
CA LYS A 281 6.64 26.44 -7.36
C LYS A 281 5.94 25.12 -7.05
N PHE A 282 5.10 25.09 -6.01
CA PHE A 282 4.31 23.90 -5.69
C PHE A 282 3.36 23.53 -6.83
N GLY A 283 2.68 24.51 -7.42
CA GLY A 283 1.79 24.32 -8.57
C GLY A 283 2.54 23.77 -9.78
N GLN A 284 3.74 24.28 -10.07
CA GLN A 284 4.60 23.75 -11.13
C GLN A 284 4.93 22.27 -10.92
N CYS A 285 5.23 21.87 -9.68
CA CYS A 285 5.57 20.49 -9.33
C CYS A 285 4.35 19.56 -9.32
N PHE A 286 3.22 19.97 -8.74
CA PHE A 286 2.15 19.03 -8.37
C PHE A 286 0.81 19.24 -9.06
N ALA A 287 0.61 20.31 -9.82
CA ALA A 287 -0.62 20.46 -10.61
C ALA A 287 -0.90 19.29 -11.56
N PRO A 288 0.10 18.67 -12.24
CA PRO A 288 -0.13 17.49 -13.07
C PRO A 288 -0.62 16.25 -12.29
N HIS A 289 -0.36 16.21 -10.99
CA HIS A 289 -0.67 15.08 -10.12
C HIS A 289 -1.96 15.28 -9.31
N ALA A 290 -2.56 16.48 -9.30
CA ALA A 290 -3.74 16.78 -8.50
C ALA A 290 -5.04 16.29 -9.17
N MET A 291 -5.85 15.50 -8.45
CA MET A 291 -7.16 15.05 -8.90
C MET A 291 -8.29 15.54 -7.99
N CYS A 292 -9.45 15.80 -8.60
CA CYS A 292 -10.72 16.04 -7.91
C CYS A 292 -11.78 15.01 -8.32
N CYS A 293 -12.94 15.04 -7.66
CA CYS A 293 -13.98 14.00 -7.66
C CYS A 293 -14.38 13.44 -9.04
N THR A 294 -14.39 14.25 -10.10
CA THR A 294 -14.81 13.84 -11.44
C THR A 294 -13.76 13.08 -12.24
N GLN A 295 -12.48 13.13 -11.86
CA GLN A 295 -11.40 12.47 -12.61
C GLN A 295 -11.12 11.04 -12.18
N LYS A 296 -11.74 10.54 -11.09
CA LYS A 296 -11.54 9.15 -10.62
C LYS A 296 -12.30 8.11 -11.44
N THR A 297 -13.34 8.52 -12.17
CA THR A 297 -14.21 7.62 -12.94
C THR A 297 -13.97 7.64 -14.45
N PHE A 298 -13.19 8.58 -14.96
CA PHE A 298 -12.91 8.66 -16.39
C PHE A 298 -11.57 8.01 -16.69
N ASP A 299 -11.65 6.87 -17.39
CA ASP A 299 -10.54 6.15 -17.97
C ASP A 299 -9.51 7.09 -18.61
N ALA A 300 -8.25 6.64 -18.57
CA ALA A 300 -7.06 7.35 -19.01
C ALA A 300 -7.19 8.00 -20.40
N ASP A 301 -7.77 9.18 -20.46
CA ASP A 301 -7.58 10.13 -21.54
C ASP A 301 -8.00 11.55 -21.14
N GLN A 302 -7.10 12.48 -21.45
CA GLN A 302 -7.25 13.92 -21.59
C GLN A 302 -7.35 14.83 -20.35
N LYS A 303 -6.59 15.92 -20.51
CA LYS A 303 -6.42 17.12 -19.69
C LYS A 303 -7.78 17.74 -19.34
N ASN A 304 -8.02 18.04 -18.06
CA ASN A 304 -8.67 19.29 -17.65
C ASN A 304 -8.64 19.50 -16.13
N SER A 305 -8.17 20.66 -15.70
CA SER A 305 -8.29 21.17 -14.33
C SER A 305 -9.78 21.30 -13.96
N CYS A 306 -10.21 20.87 -12.76
CA CYS A 306 -11.63 20.79 -12.42
C CYS A 306 -12.28 22.17 -12.24
N THR A 307 -12.79 22.77 -13.32
CA THR A 307 -13.82 23.82 -13.27
C THR A 307 -15.24 23.25 -13.19
N GLU A 308 -15.44 21.95 -13.49
CA GLU A 308 -16.76 21.31 -13.62
C GLU A 308 -17.23 20.54 -12.37
N CYS A 309 -16.59 20.76 -11.23
CA CYS A 309 -16.93 20.09 -9.98
C CYS A 309 -18.27 20.56 -9.35
N SER A 310 -19.08 21.37 -10.03
CA SER A 310 -20.26 22.03 -9.43
C SER A 310 -21.57 21.26 -9.53
N THR A 311 -21.76 20.38 -10.52
CA THR A 311 -23.11 19.84 -10.84
C THR A 311 -23.46 18.54 -10.11
N ASP A 312 -22.51 17.63 -9.89
CA ASP A 312 -22.79 16.28 -9.35
C ASP A 312 -22.13 15.98 -7.99
N GLN A 313 -21.68 17.01 -7.27
CA GLN A 313 -21.09 16.83 -5.95
C GLN A 313 -22.15 16.55 -4.87
N ASN A 314 -21.97 15.46 -4.10
CA ASN A 314 -22.66 15.27 -2.82
C ASN A 314 -22.34 16.46 -1.87
N GLU A 315 -23.24 16.80 -0.94
CA GLU A 315 -23.10 17.93 -0.01
C GLU A 315 -21.76 17.94 0.75
N ALA A 316 -21.23 16.76 1.08
CA ALA A 316 -19.91 16.63 1.69
C ALA A 316 -18.79 17.21 0.79
N CYS A 317 -18.79 16.89 -0.51
CA CYS A 317 -17.80 17.44 -1.45
C CYS A 317 -17.91 18.96 -1.53
N LYS A 318 -19.12 19.52 -1.60
CA LYS A 318 -19.33 20.97 -1.69
C LYS A 318 -18.75 21.69 -0.48
N MET A 319 -18.99 21.15 0.72
CA MET A 319 -18.46 21.69 1.97
C MET A 319 -16.94 21.68 2.00
N ILE A 320 -16.32 20.53 1.68
CA ILE A 320 -14.85 20.39 1.63
C ILE A 320 -14.26 21.37 0.59
N CYS A 321 -14.85 21.45 -0.60
CA CYS A 321 -14.43 22.38 -1.65
C CYS A 321 -14.51 23.84 -1.18
N SER A 322 -15.58 24.20 -0.48
CA SER A 322 -15.78 25.54 0.06
C SER A 322 -14.74 25.92 1.12
N GLU A 323 -14.39 25.00 2.03
CA GLU A 323 -13.37 25.28 3.06
C GLU A 323 -11.99 25.45 2.44
N ILE A 324 -11.60 24.59 1.49
CA ILE A 324 -10.34 24.73 0.77
C ILE A 324 -10.29 26.04 -0.02
N ARG A 325 -11.38 26.44 -0.69
CA ARG A 325 -11.45 27.70 -1.45
C ARG A 325 -11.36 28.97 -0.60
N ARG A 326 -11.62 28.89 0.70
CA ARG A 326 -11.45 30.01 1.64
C ARG A 326 -10.00 30.23 2.08
N THR A 327 -9.11 29.29 1.76
CA THR A 327 -7.68 29.42 2.10
C THR A 327 -6.97 30.35 1.13
N ARG A 328 -5.95 31.06 1.61
CA ARG A 328 -5.10 31.90 0.75
C ARG A 328 -4.41 31.10 -0.36
N PHE A 329 -4.13 29.82 -0.13
CA PHE A 329 -3.57 28.94 -1.16
C PHE A 329 -4.48 28.86 -2.39
N ALA A 330 -5.80 28.78 -2.18
CA ALA A 330 -6.76 28.72 -3.27
C ALA A 330 -6.92 30.04 -4.04
N GLU A 331 -6.44 31.17 -3.50
CA GLU A 331 -6.40 32.46 -4.22
C GLU A 331 -5.31 32.44 -5.31
N VAL A 332 -4.25 31.66 -5.11
CA VAL A 332 -3.12 31.54 -6.05
C VAL A 332 -3.31 30.40 -7.04
N PHE A 333 -3.89 29.28 -6.59
CA PHE A 333 -4.11 28.12 -7.44
C PHE A 333 -5.41 28.21 -8.24
N SER A 334 -5.35 27.91 -9.54
CA SER A 334 -6.54 27.75 -10.38
C SER A 334 -7.38 26.52 -10.05
N SER A 335 -6.88 25.62 -9.19
CA SER A 335 -7.51 24.35 -8.84
C SER A 335 -7.51 24.13 -7.33
N SER A 336 -8.70 23.90 -6.78
CA SER A 336 -8.87 23.48 -5.37
C SER A 336 -8.13 22.18 -5.04
N ALA A 337 -7.90 21.29 -6.01
CA ALA A 337 -7.15 20.05 -5.81
C ALA A 337 -5.66 20.33 -5.51
N VAL A 338 -5.06 21.35 -6.15
CA VAL A 338 -3.66 21.72 -5.90
C VAL A 338 -3.52 22.38 -4.54
N ALA A 339 -4.47 23.26 -4.18
CA ALA A 339 -4.53 23.83 -2.83
C ALA A 339 -4.68 22.73 -1.76
N ALA A 340 -5.57 21.76 -1.99
CA ALA A 340 -5.74 20.61 -1.11
C ALA A 340 -4.46 19.78 -0.96
N LEU A 341 -3.72 19.52 -2.05
CA LEU A 341 -2.42 18.85 -1.99
C LEU A 341 -1.40 19.61 -1.15
N LEU A 342 -1.32 20.93 -1.32
CA LEU A 342 -0.39 21.75 -0.54
C LEU A 342 -0.73 21.73 0.94
N ILE A 343 -2.02 21.90 1.28
CA ILE A 343 -2.46 21.86 2.67
C ILE A 343 -2.19 20.48 3.27
N ALA A 344 -2.51 19.40 2.55
CA ALA A 344 -2.27 18.03 2.98
C ALA A 344 -0.79 17.59 2.95
N TRP A 345 0.13 18.44 2.44
CA TRP A 345 1.53 18.08 2.32
C TRP A 345 2.14 17.75 3.69
N PRO A 346 2.93 16.66 3.83
CA PRO A 346 3.50 16.23 5.09
C PRO A 346 4.75 17.05 5.45
N PHE A 347 4.59 18.34 5.75
CA PHE A 347 5.69 19.19 6.20
C PHE A 347 6.35 18.66 7.49
N GLU A 348 7.67 18.69 7.54
CA GLU A 348 8.47 18.38 8.72
C GLU A 348 8.91 19.69 9.38
N LYS A 349 8.57 19.87 10.65
CA LYS A 349 8.95 21.07 11.41
C LYS A 349 10.46 21.13 11.56
N GLY A 350 11.06 22.28 11.25
CA GLY A 350 12.50 22.49 11.31
C GLY A 350 13.24 21.97 10.08
N TYR A 351 12.54 21.57 9.01
CA TYR A 351 13.18 21.15 7.76
C TYR A 351 13.93 22.31 7.08
N SER A 352 13.34 23.50 7.09
CA SER A 352 13.90 24.77 6.61
C SER A 352 12.94 25.90 6.97
N GLU A 353 13.43 27.14 7.00
CA GLU A 353 12.59 28.30 7.32
C GLU A 353 11.41 28.45 6.33
N ARG A 354 11.68 28.34 5.03
CA ARG A 354 10.65 28.36 3.98
C ARG A 354 9.60 27.25 4.17
N SER A 355 10.05 26.02 4.45
CA SER A 355 9.16 24.89 4.74
C SER A 355 8.29 25.16 5.96
N ASP A 356 8.87 25.72 7.02
CA ASP A 356 8.12 26.05 8.24
C ASP A 356 7.11 27.17 8.01
N ARG A 357 7.44 28.22 7.22
CA ARG A 357 6.49 29.30 6.89
C ARG A 357 5.22 28.75 6.22
N ILE A 358 5.37 27.96 5.16
CA ILE A 358 4.22 27.36 4.44
C ILE A 358 3.54 26.26 5.25
N GLY A 359 4.32 25.41 5.93
CA GLY A 359 3.81 24.32 6.75
C GLY A 359 2.97 24.81 7.94
N ASN A 360 3.41 25.88 8.61
CA ASN A 360 2.65 26.51 9.70
C ASN A 360 1.34 27.12 9.20
N LEU A 361 1.33 27.72 8.01
CA LEU A 361 0.09 28.25 7.41
C LEU A 361 -0.88 27.13 7.03
N ALA A 362 -0.39 26.03 6.44
CA ALA A 362 -1.18 24.84 6.17
C ALA A 362 -1.78 24.24 7.45
N GLU A 363 -0.98 24.17 8.53
CA GLU A 363 -1.42 23.68 9.83
C GLU A 363 -2.47 24.59 10.48
N LYS A 364 -2.33 25.91 10.33
CA LYS A 364 -3.36 26.86 10.78
C LYS A 364 -4.70 26.57 10.11
N TYR A 365 -4.73 26.41 8.78
CA TYR A 365 -5.99 26.08 8.09
C TYR A 365 -6.57 24.73 8.50
N LYS A 366 -5.73 23.72 8.69
CA LYS A 366 -6.19 22.42 9.22
C LYS A 366 -6.91 22.54 10.56
N ASN A 367 -6.42 23.39 11.46
CA ASN A 367 -7.06 23.61 12.76
C ASN A 367 -8.40 24.35 12.68
N GLU A 368 -8.69 25.03 11.57
CA GLU A 368 -9.95 25.75 11.33
C GLU A 368 -10.97 24.92 10.54
N PHE A 369 -10.55 23.80 9.96
CA PHE A 369 -11.39 22.95 9.12
C PHE A 369 -12.39 22.11 9.92
N SER A 370 -13.53 21.82 9.27
CA SER A 370 -14.48 20.83 9.74
C SER A 370 -13.83 19.45 9.90
N ALA A 371 -14.42 18.60 10.74
CA ALA A 371 -13.96 17.23 10.94
C ALA A 371 -13.92 16.44 9.62
N GLU A 372 -14.89 16.70 8.73
CA GLU A 372 -14.96 16.14 7.40
C GLU A 372 -13.78 16.53 6.51
N THR A 373 -13.49 17.83 6.39
CA THR A 373 -12.35 18.31 5.61
C THR A 373 -11.03 17.82 6.19
N MET A 374 -10.90 17.78 7.52
CA MET A 374 -9.73 17.20 8.17
C MET A 374 -9.55 15.71 7.91
N ASN A 375 -10.64 14.95 7.80
CA ASN A 375 -10.55 13.55 7.42
C ASN A 375 -9.99 13.38 6.00
N GLU A 376 -10.45 14.18 5.04
CA GLU A 376 -9.92 14.19 3.67
C GLU A 376 -8.44 14.60 3.63
N MET A 377 -8.05 15.66 4.36
CA MET A 377 -6.65 16.09 4.41
C MET A 377 -5.75 15.00 4.96
N ASN A 378 -6.16 14.32 6.04
CA ASN A 378 -5.39 13.21 6.62
C ASN A 378 -5.23 12.01 5.67
N GLN A 379 -6.25 11.71 4.87
CA GLN A 379 -6.17 10.66 3.86
C GLN A 379 -5.24 11.05 2.71
N LEU A 380 -5.34 12.28 2.23
CA LEU A 380 -4.45 12.80 1.18
C LEU A 380 -3.00 12.83 1.68
N THR A 381 -2.75 13.28 2.92
CA THR A 381 -1.44 13.18 3.57
C THR A 381 -0.93 11.73 3.61
N THR A 382 -1.81 10.75 3.85
CA THR A 382 -1.43 9.33 3.84
C THR A 382 -0.99 8.88 2.46
N GLN A 383 -1.75 9.21 1.41
CA GLN A 383 -1.38 8.90 0.03
C GLN A 383 -0.03 9.54 -0.35
N ILE A 384 0.16 10.83 -0.03
CA ILE A 384 1.42 11.56 -0.29
C ILE A 384 2.59 10.88 0.43
N ARG A 385 2.46 10.57 1.73
CA ARG A 385 3.53 9.90 2.50
C ARG A 385 3.87 8.54 1.91
N THR A 386 2.88 7.75 1.54
CA THR A 386 3.13 6.44 0.91
C THR A 386 3.86 6.62 -0.42
N LEU A 387 3.41 7.53 -1.28
CA LEU A 387 4.06 7.81 -2.56
C LEU A 387 5.51 8.26 -2.36
N ILE A 388 5.78 9.25 -1.50
CA ILE A 388 7.14 9.69 -1.18
C ILE A 388 8.00 8.53 -0.70
N SER A 389 7.46 7.66 0.17
CA SER A 389 8.20 6.50 0.69
C SER A 389 8.54 5.46 -0.39
N CYS A 390 7.67 5.30 -1.40
CA CYS A 390 7.84 4.36 -2.50
C CYS A 390 8.62 4.96 -3.68
N SER A 391 8.69 6.29 -3.79
CA SER A 391 9.34 7.05 -4.86
C SER A 391 10.77 7.46 -4.52
N LYS A 392 11.43 6.85 -3.51
CA LYS A 392 12.85 7.14 -3.24
C LYS A 392 13.63 6.96 -4.54
N PRO A 393 14.30 8.00 -5.05
CA PRO A 393 15.13 7.85 -6.24
C PRO A 393 16.20 6.78 -5.97
N PRO A 394 16.63 6.02 -7.00
CA PRO A 394 17.72 5.07 -6.84
C PRO A 394 18.91 5.77 -6.15
N VAL A 395 19.56 5.06 -5.24
CA VAL A 395 20.73 5.55 -4.52
C VAL A 395 21.67 6.20 -5.52
N VAL A 396 21.92 7.51 -5.37
CA VAL A 396 23.00 8.16 -6.10
C VAL A 396 24.28 7.51 -5.59
N ILE A 397 24.81 6.55 -6.34
CA ILE A 397 26.17 6.07 -6.12
C ILE A 397 27.04 7.29 -6.35
N ASN A 398 27.58 7.84 -5.27
CA ASN A 398 28.45 8.98 -5.33
C ASN A 398 29.79 8.53 -5.93
N ILE A 399 29.88 8.48 -7.26
CA ILE A 399 31.11 8.15 -8.00
C ILE A 399 32.21 9.20 -7.72
N ASN A 400 31.87 10.33 -7.08
CA ASN A 400 32.80 11.39 -6.75
C ASN A 400 33.02 11.57 -5.24
N LYS A 401 33.09 10.49 -4.45
CA LYS A 401 34.00 10.50 -3.30
C LYS A 401 35.37 10.05 -3.80
N PRO A 402 36.39 10.94 -3.80
CA PRO A 402 37.74 10.55 -4.15
C PRO A 402 38.28 9.72 -2.99
N ASP A 403 38.12 8.40 -3.06
CA ASP A 403 38.96 7.52 -2.26
C ASP A 403 40.37 7.63 -2.81
N ALA A 404 41.14 8.48 -2.12
CA ALA A 404 42.57 8.50 -2.16
C ALA A 404 43.08 7.10 -1.84
N THR A 405 43.36 6.30 -2.87
CA THR A 405 44.61 5.55 -3.05
C THR A 405 44.53 4.73 -4.33
N SER A 406 45.47 5.02 -5.21
CA SER A 406 45.67 4.37 -6.50
C SER A 406 45.88 2.86 -6.37
N ASN A 407 45.07 2.07 -7.07
CA ASN A 407 45.52 0.77 -7.59
C ASN A 407 45.21 0.73 -9.09
N LYS A 408 46.16 1.24 -9.89
CA LYS A 408 46.12 1.13 -11.35
C LYS A 408 46.08 -0.35 -11.74
N CYS A 409 45.02 -0.75 -12.43
CA CYS A 409 44.84 -2.08 -13.00
C CYS A 409 45.96 -2.38 -14.02
N CYS A 410 46.82 -3.37 -13.73
CA CYS A 410 47.97 -3.75 -14.54
C CYS A 410 47.59 -4.66 -15.71
N LYS A 411 46.70 -4.23 -16.62
CA LYS A 411 46.32 -5.06 -17.79
C LYS A 411 47.36 -5.14 -18.93
N ASN A 412 48.51 -4.47 -18.81
CA ASN A 412 49.55 -4.48 -19.87
C ASN A 412 50.81 -5.29 -19.55
N LYS A 413 50.80 -6.19 -18.55
CA LYS A 413 51.90 -7.16 -18.36
C LYS A 413 51.49 -8.54 -18.85
N ILE A 414 52.11 -8.97 -19.95
CA ILE A 414 51.97 -10.30 -20.54
C ILE A 414 52.33 -11.34 -19.46
N GLY A 415 51.40 -12.25 -19.13
CA GLY A 415 51.66 -13.41 -18.27
C GLY A 415 51.11 -13.38 -16.83
N GLN A 416 50.28 -12.41 -16.43
CA GLN A 416 49.61 -12.44 -15.12
C GLN A 416 48.08 -12.33 -15.23
N SER A 417 47.35 -13.26 -14.61
CA SER A 417 45.89 -13.21 -14.49
C SER A 417 45.47 -12.24 -13.38
N CYS A 418 44.68 -11.23 -13.71
CA CYS A 418 44.15 -10.27 -12.73
C CYS A 418 42.86 -10.82 -12.10
N ALA A 419 42.72 -10.67 -10.78
CA ALA A 419 41.58 -11.19 -10.00
C ALA A 419 40.22 -10.56 -10.35
N CYS A 420 40.17 -9.49 -11.15
CA CYS A 420 38.92 -8.89 -11.62
C CYS A 420 38.20 -9.67 -12.73
N ALA A 421 38.74 -10.83 -13.15
CA ALA A 421 38.10 -11.67 -14.18
C ALA A 421 36.76 -12.29 -13.74
N ASN A 422 36.45 -12.29 -12.43
CA ASN A 422 35.27 -12.94 -11.88
C ASN A 422 34.13 -11.98 -11.49
N ASP A 423 34.23 -10.69 -11.80
CA ASP A 423 33.10 -9.77 -11.61
C ASP A 423 32.10 -9.97 -12.75
N VAL A 424 31.12 -10.84 -12.50
CA VAL A 424 29.96 -11.09 -13.35
C VAL A 424 29.15 -9.80 -13.44
N ASN A 425 29.00 -9.28 -14.66
CA ASN A 425 28.16 -8.12 -14.97
C ASN A 425 26.68 -8.42 -14.65
N LEU A 426 26.13 -7.55 -13.80
CA LEU A 426 24.73 -7.31 -13.38
C LEU A 426 23.61 -8.18 -13.98
#